data_AF-A0A9D9GNL4-F1
#
_entry.id   AF-A0A9D9GNL4-F1
#
_cell.length_a   1.000
_cell.length_b   1.000
_cell.length_c   1.000
_cell.angle_alpha   90.00
_cell.angle_beta   90.00
_cell.angle_gamma   90.00
#
_symmetry.space_group_name_H-M   'P 1'
#
loop_
_entity.id
_entity.type
_entity.pdbx_description
1 polymer ?
#
loop_
_entity_poly.entity_id
_entity_poly.type
_entity_poly.pdbx_seq_one_letter_code
_entity_poly.pdbx_strand_id
1 'polypeptide(L)'
;MKNLAIRILLALISLIPLSTYAGEKIPAVRYDTITDGKNLVIRGYDKNGLIYSETYIGPAYIYKGHHYYTKSLDYLDWDRDEGYKETWISQHYKKKATRYYKKGYRTKESGAPAYLGLHYFLGLGVKKNQKKGVALLKEASENGQEEVNDLLG
;
A
#
# COMPACT_ATOMS: atom_id res chain seq x y z
N MET A 1 7.51 -13.90 14.42
CA MET A 1 7.78 -13.28 13.10
C MET A 1 6.52 -12.74 12.40
N LYS A 2 5.45 -13.51 12.18
CA LYS A 2 4.22 -13.01 11.51
C LYS A 2 3.60 -11.75 12.16
N ASN A 3 3.58 -11.68 13.50
CA ASN A 3 3.06 -10.51 14.23
C ASN A 3 3.92 -9.24 14.12
N LEU A 4 5.23 -9.37 13.92
CA LEU A 4 6.12 -8.22 13.75
C LEU A 4 5.94 -7.60 12.35
N ALA A 5 5.84 -8.44 11.32
CA ALA A 5 5.60 -7.99 9.96
C ALA A 5 4.24 -7.30 9.78
N ILE A 6 3.18 -7.79 10.46
CA ILE A 6 1.86 -7.15 10.45
C ILE A 6 1.92 -5.78 11.15
N ARG A 7 2.63 -5.66 12.29
CA ARG A 7 2.79 -4.39 13.02
C ARG A 7 3.59 -3.35 12.26
N ILE A 8 4.67 -3.76 11.59
CA ILE A 8 5.50 -2.86 10.76
C ILE A 8 4.73 -2.42 9.52
N LEU A 9 3.96 -3.31 8.89
CA LEU A 9 3.09 -2.94 7.79
C LEU A 9 2.02 -1.93 8.26
N LEU A 10 1.45 -2.12 9.45
CA LEU A 10 0.51 -1.17 10.06
C LEU A 10 1.16 0.20 10.33
N ALA A 11 2.42 0.24 10.75
CA ALA A 11 3.19 1.47 10.96
C ALA A 11 3.48 2.22 9.65
N LEU A 12 3.81 1.49 8.58
CA LEU A 12 4.03 2.07 7.24
C LEU A 12 2.73 2.66 6.63
N ILE A 13 1.55 2.16 7.02
CA ILE A 13 0.24 2.73 6.62
C ILE A 13 0.00 4.08 7.30
N SER A 14 0.38 4.23 8.57
CA SER A 14 0.16 5.45 9.34
C SER A 14 1.10 6.62 8.98
N LEU A 15 2.16 6.36 8.21
CA LEU A 15 3.18 7.35 7.84
C LEU A 15 2.85 8.14 6.58
N ILE A 16 1.69 7.92 5.96
CA ILE A 16 1.26 8.74 4.83
C ILE A 16 0.69 10.06 5.39
N PRO A 17 1.35 11.21 5.16
CA PRO A 17 0.81 12.48 5.60
C PRO A 17 -0.43 12.80 4.77
N LEU A 18 -1.60 12.90 5.41
CA LEU A 18 -2.71 13.67 4.83
C LEU A 18 -2.25 15.13 4.85
N SER A 19 -1.57 15.59 3.81
CA SER A 19 -1.28 17.01 3.65
C SER A 19 -2.56 17.74 3.25
N THR A 20 -3.35 18.16 4.23
CA THR A 20 -4.44 19.12 4.05
C THR A 20 -3.85 20.52 3.90
N TYR A 21 -3.84 21.04 2.68
CA TYR A 21 -3.56 22.46 2.43
C TYR A 21 -4.88 23.24 2.54
N ALA A 22 -4.97 24.12 3.54
CA ALA A 22 -6.09 25.05 3.70
C ALA A 22 -5.93 26.22 2.72
N GLY A 23 -6.73 26.23 1.66
CA GLY A 23 -6.86 27.35 0.72
C GLY A 23 -8.32 27.81 0.63
N GLU A 24 -8.50 29.12 0.56
CA GLU A 24 -9.71 29.96 0.59
C GLU A 24 -11.08 29.32 0.27
N LYS A 25 -12.09 29.75 1.05
CA LYS A 25 -13.51 29.33 1.00
C LYS A 25 -14.16 29.59 -0.36
N ILE A 26 -14.04 28.63 -1.27
CA ILE A 26 -15.01 28.39 -2.33
C ILE A 26 -15.51 26.95 -2.10
N PRO A 27 -16.79 26.72 -1.77
CA PRO A 27 -17.23 25.39 -1.39
C PRO A 27 -17.24 24.52 -2.64
N ALA A 28 -16.30 23.57 -2.72
CA ALA A 28 -16.49 22.38 -3.54
C ALA A 28 -17.92 21.89 -3.38
N VAL A 29 -18.57 21.57 -4.49
CA VAL A 29 -19.87 20.91 -4.43
C VAL A 29 -19.70 19.40 -4.53
N ARG A 30 -18.54 18.95 -5.03
CA ARG A 30 -18.19 17.54 -5.20
C ARG A 30 -16.69 17.33 -5.09
N TYR A 31 -16.30 16.22 -4.49
CA TYR A 31 -14.93 15.71 -4.48
C TYR A 31 -14.91 14.29 -5.02
N ASP A 32 -13.98 13.99 -5.91
CA ASP A 32 -13.72 12.63 -6.37
C ASP A 32 -12.29 12.21 -6.04
N THR A 33 -12.13 10.96 -5.61
CA THR A 33 -10.81 10.31 -5.58
C THR A 33 -10.53 9.69 -6.95
N ILE A 34 -9.58 10.25 -7.68
CA ILE A 34 -9.19 9.78 -9.00
C ILE A 34 -7.71 9.43 -9.06
N THR A 35 -7.28 8.84 -10.17
CA THR A 35 -5.86 8.67 -10.47
C THR A 35 -5.44 9.55 -11.63
N ASP A 36 -4.41 10.38 -11.45
CA ASP A 36 -3.81 11.23 -12.49
C ASP A 36 -2.88 10.45 -13.45
N GLY A 37 -2.88 9.12 -13.33
CA GLY A 37 -1.96 8.22 -14.01
C GLY A 37 -1.15 7.39 -13.02
N LYS A 38 -0.33 8.05 -12.19
CA LYS A 38 0.54 7.39 -11.19
C LYS A 38 0.17 7.75 -9.75
N ASN A 39 -0.54 8.85 -9.54
CA ASN A 39 -0.86 9.35 -8.22
C ASN A 39 -2.35 9.27 -7.97
N LEU A 40 -2.69 9.02 -6.71
CA LEU A 40 -4.04 9.16 -6.20
C LEU A 40 -4.21 10.61 -5.79
N VAL A 41 -5.24 11.27 -6.32
CA VAL A 41 -5.53 12.67 -6.04
C VAL A 41 -7.00 12.83 -5.66
N ILE A 42 -7.28 13.74 -4.72
CA ILE A 42 -8.64 14.23 -4.47
C ILE A 42 -8.84 15.45 -5.35
N ARG A 43 -9.80 15.37 -6.27
CA ARG A 43 -10.15 16.47 -7.16
C ARG A 43 -11.46 17.09 -6.69
N GLY A 44 -11.43 18.36 -6.35
CA GLY A 44 -12.60 19.16 -6.03
C GLY A 44 -13.17 19.84 -7.28
N TYR A 45 -14.49 19.80 -7.40
CA TYR A 45 -15.25 20.40 -8.49
C TYR A 45 -16.16 21.52 -8.01
N ASP A 46 -16.25 22.58 -8.80
CA ASP A 46 -17.20 23.67 -8.60
C ASP A 46 -18.62 23.30 -9.08
N LYS A 47 -19.56 24.23 -8.95
CA LYS A 47 -20.97 24.03 -9.37
C LYS A 47 -21.16 23.79 -10.87
N ASN A 48 -20.17 24.11 -11.70
CA ASN A 48 -20.19 23.94 -13.14
C ASN A 48 -19.43 22.68 -13.58
N GLY A 49 -18.86 21.92 -12.65
CA GLY A 49 -18.05 20.73 -12.94
C GLY A 49 -16.61 21.04 -13.35
N LEU A 50 -16.14 22.27 -13.16
CA LEU A 50 -14.73 22.63 -13.38
C LEU A 50 -13.89 22.27 -12.17
N ILE A 51 -12.64 21.89 -12.43
CA ILE A 51 -11.67 21.55 -11.40
C ILE A 51 -11.21 22.85 -10.73
N TYR A 52 -11.37 22.94 -9.41
CA TYR A 52 -10.90 24.10 -8.66
C TYR A 52 -9.79 23.74 -7.64
N SER A 53 -9.71 22.48 -7.22
CA SER A 53 -8.64 21.99 -6.34
C SER A 53 -8.22 20.57 -6.69
N GLU A 54 -6.94 20.28 -6.50
CA GLU A 54 -6.39 18.93 -6.61
C GLU A 54 -5.40 18.71 -5.47
N THR A 55 -5.66 17.70 -4.64
CA THR A 55 -4.82 17.34 -3.50
C THR A 55 -4.14 16.01 -3.77
N TYR A 56 -2.81 16.01 -3.71
CA TYR A 56 -2.00 14.80 -3.83
C TYR A 56 -2.13 13.93 -2.57
N ILE A 57 -2.55 12.69 -2.74
CA ILE A 57 -2.66 11.71 -1.64
C ILE A 57 -1.44 10.78 -1.62
N GLY A 58 -0.87 10.47 -2.78
CA GLY A 58 0.32 9.61 -2.89
C GLY A 58 0.28 8.62 -4.06
N PRO A 59 1.18 7.62 -4.08
CA PRO A 59 1.35 6.72 -5.22
C PRO A 59 0.19 5.72 -5.38
N ALA A 60 -0.47 5.76 -6.54
CA ALA A 60 -1.74 5.07 -6.76
C ALA A 60 -1.62 3.54 -6.68
N TYR A 61 -0.50 2.94 -7.12
CA TYR A 61 -0.38 1.49 -7.10
C TYR A 61 -0.08 0.96 -5.71
N ILE A 62 0.67 1.67 -4.89
CA ILE A 62 0.86 1.30 -3.48
C ILE A 62 -0.46 1.34 -2.72
N TYR A 63 -1.29 2.37 -2.89
CA TYR A 63 -2.61 2.43 -2.28
C TYR A 63 -3.53 1.30 -2.73
N LYS A 64 -3.57 1.01 -4.03
CA LYS A 64 -4.36 -0.11 -4.55
C LYS A 64 -3.84 -1.44 -4.01
N GLY A 65 -2.52 -1.61 -3.94
CA GLY A 65 -1.88 -2.79 -3.34
C GLY A 65 -2.31 -2.96 -1.89
N HIS A 66 -2.24 -1.87 -1.13
CA HIS A 66 -2.58 -1.84 0.27
C HIS A 66 -4.07 -2.13 0.50
N HIS A 67 -4.96 -1.49 -0.25
CA HIS A 67 -6.41 -1.76 -0.21
C HIS A 67 -6.72 -3.25 -0.36
N TYR A 68 -6.13 -3.92 -1.36
CA TYR A 68 -6.35 -5.36 -1.55
C TYR A 68 -5.68 -6.20 -0.46
N TYR A 69 -4.56 -5.75 0.09
CA TYR A 69 -3.94 -6.45 1.21
C TYR A 69 -4.81 -6.38 2.46
N THR A 70 -5.28 -5.20 2.86
CA THR A 70 -6.22 -5.04 3.99
C THR A 70 -7.47 -5.87 3.76
N LYS A 71 -8.06 -5.79 2.56
CA LYS A 71 -9.20 -6.61 2.20
C LYS A 71 -8.94 -8.11 2.32
N SER A 72 -7.69 -8.56 2.14
CA SER A 72 -7.34 -9.97 2.34
C SER A 72 -7.39 -10.41 3.80
N LEU A 73 -7.20 -9.48 4.74
CA LEU A 73 -7.23 -9.74 6.18
C LEU A 73 -8.65 -9.98 6.67
N ASP A 74 -9.65 -9.34 6.04
CA ASP A 74 -11.08 -9.55 6.32
C ASP A 74 -11.56 -10.98 6.05
N TYR A 75 -10.80 -11.75 5.26
CA TYR A 75 -11.09 -13.14 4.93
C TYR A 75 -10.10 -14.11 5.57
N LEU A 76 -9.48 -13.73 6.69
CA LEU A 76 -8.77 -14.69 7.52
C LEU A 76 -9.76 -15.40 8.42
N ASP A 77 -9.72 -16.72 8.44
CA ASP A 77 -10.54 -17.52 9.34
C ASP A 77 -9.81 -17.64 10.68
N TRP A 78 -10.51 -17.42 11.77
CA TRP A 78 -9.94 -17.63 13.10
C TRP A 78 -10.08 -19.09 13.51
N ASP A 79 -8.94 -19.76 13.68
CA ASP A 79 -8.84 -21.10 14.25
C ASP A 79 -8.41 -21.00 15.72
N ARG A 80 -9.06 -21.76 16.60
CA ARG A 80 -8.82 -21.67 18.06
C ARG A 80 -7.43 -22.16 18.46
N ASP A 81 -6.89 -23.13 17.73
CA ASP A 81 -5.64 -23.80 18.07
C ASP A 81 -4.45 -23.23 17.26
N GLU A 82 -4.70 -22.80 16.02
CA GLU A 82 -3.67 -22.32 15.09
C GLU A 82 -3.68 -20.78 14.88
N GLY A 83 -4.72 -20.08 15.33
CA GLY A 83 -4.92 -18.64 15.12
C GLY A 83 -5.46 -18.30 13.72
N TYR A 84 -5.13 -17.12 13.19
CA TYR A 84 -5.63 -16.70 11.87
C TYR A 84 -5.06 -17.55 10.73
N LYS A 85 -5.97 -18.21 9.99
CA LYS A 85 -5.70 -19.07 8.85
C LYS A 85 -6.09 -18.39 7.54
N GLU A 86 -5.29 -18.61 6.51
CA GLU A 86 -5.52 -18.00 5.21
C GLU A 86 -6.57 -18.79 4.42
N THR A 87 -7.64 -18.11 4.02
CA THR A 87 -8.64 -18.67 3.10
C THR A 87 -8.20 -18.53 1.64
N TRP A 88 -8.88 -19.24 0.74
CA TRP A 88 -8.71 -19.04 -0.70
C TRP A 88 -9.04 -17.60 -1.14
N ILE A 89 -10.00 -16.95 -0.46
CA ILE A 89 -10.38 -15.55 -0.71
C ILE A 89 -9.27 -14.61 -0.25
N SER A 90 -8.72 -14.82 0.95
CA SER A 90 -7.56 -14.07 1.43
C SER A 90 -6.39 -14.19 0.45
N GLN A 91 -6.09 -15.40 -0.01
CA GLN A 91 -5.04 -15.64 -1.00
C GLN A 91 -5.27 -14.93 -2.33
N HIS A 92 -6.50 -14.91 -2.82
CA HIS A 92 -6.88 -14.17 -4.02
C HIS A 92 -6.60 -12.67 -3.88
N TYR A 93 -6.94 -12.09 -2.74
CA TYR A 93 -6.69 -10.67 -2.49
C TYR A 93 -5.21 -10.35 -2.29
N LYS A 94 -4.42 -11.21 -1.62
CA LYS A 94 -2.96 -11.06 -1.53
C LYS A 94 -2.28 -11.12 -2.90
N LYS A 95 -2.76 -12.00 -3.80
CA LYS A 95 -2.29 -12.04 -5.20
C LYS A 95 -2.57 -10.72 -5.92
N LYS A 96 -3.76 -10.14 -5.75
CA LYS A 96 -4.10 -8.82 -6.28
C LYS A 96 -3.20 -7.73 -5.72
N ALA A 97 -3.01 -7.68 -4.40
CA ALA A 97 -2.12 -6.73 -3.73
C ALA A 97 -0.71 -6.78 -4.33
N THR A 98 -0.13 -7.98 -4.42
CA THR A 98 1.21 -8.18 -4.98
C THR A 98 1.32 -7.71 -6.43
N ARG A 99 0.27 -7.90 -7.23
CA ARG A 99 0.25 -7.43 -8.62
C ARG A 99 0.35 -5.90 -8.69
N TYR A 100 -0.28 -5.18 -7.76
CA TYR A 100 -0.17 -3.73 -7.69
C TYR A 100 1.20 -3.29 -7.18
N TYR A 101 1.76 -3.94 -6.16
CA TYR A 101 3.14 -3.64 -5.74
C TYR A 101 4.17 -3.89 -6.86
N LYS A 102 3.99 -4.94 -7.67
CA LYS A 102 4.79 -5.14 -8.90
C LYS A 102 4.63 -4.00 -9.90
N LYS A 103 3.43 -3.44 -10.05
CA LYS A 103 3.22 -2.27 -10.92
C LYS A 103 3.90 -1.03 -10.35
N GLY A 104 3.71 -0.74 -9.06
CA GLY A 104 4.37 0.35 -8.35
C GLY A 104 5.89 0.27 -8.47
N TYR A 105 6.47 -0.92 -8.30
CA TYR A 105 7.90 -1.17 -8.45
C TYR A 105 8.37 -0.87 -9.89
N ARG A 106 7.65 -1.36 -10.90
CA ARG A 106 7.96 -1.07 -12.32
C ARG A 106 7.87 0.41 -12.66
N THR A 107 6.98 1.15 -12.00
CA THR A 107 6.82 2.60 -12.19
C THR A 107 7.68 3.43 -11.24
N LYS A 108 8.54 2.78 -10.43
CA LYS A 108 9.42 3.39 -9.44
C LYS A 108 8.69 4.24 -8.39
N GLU A 109 7.51 3.80 -7.96
CA GLU A 109 6.80 4.43 -6.84
C GLU A 109 7.60 4.23 -5.54
N SER A 110 7.83 5.32 -4.80
CA SER A 110 8.47 5.27 -3.48
C SER A 110 7.68 4.38 -2.52
N GLY A 111 8.32 3.47 -1.81
CA GLY A 111 7.65 2.46 -0.97
C GLY A 111 7.43 1.10 -1.64
N ALA A 112 7.35 1.05 -2.97
CA ALA A 112 7.02 -0.20 -3.68
C ALA A 112 8.04 -1.34 -3.49
N PRO A 113 9.37 -1.09 -3.44
CA PRO A 113 10.36 -2.14 -3.17
C PRO A 113 10.13 -2.80 -1.81
N ALA A 114 9.80 -2.04 -0.75
CA ALA A 114 9.55 -2.59 0.58
C ALA A 114 8.36 -3.55 0.59
N TYR A 115 7.20 -3.10 0.09
CA TYR A 115 5.99 -3.92 0.05
C TYR A 115 6.17 -5.17 -0.83
N LEU A 116 6.80 -5.02 -2.00
CA LEU A 116 7.07 -6.17 -2.87
C LEU A 116 8.08 -7.13 -2.24
N GLY A 117 9.10 -6.61 -1.55
CA GLY A 117 10.10 -7.36 -0.82
C GLY A 117 9.48 -8.23 0.27
N LEU A 118 8.62 -7.63 1.11
CA LEU A 118 7.82 -8.33 2.13
C LEU A 118 6.98 -9.45 1.53
N HIS A 119 6.30 -9.18 0.41
CA HIS A 119 5.46 -10.19 -0.26
C HIS A 119 6.27 -11.39 -0.75
N TYR A 120 7.46 -11.18 -1.31
CA TYR A 120 8.34 -12.30 -1.67
C TYR A 120 8.94 -12.99 -0.44
N PHE A 121 9.34 -12.24 0.58
CA PHE A 121 9.96 -12.77 1.78
C PHE A 121 9.02 -13.72 2.54
N LEU A 122 7.75 -13.32 2.67
CA LEU A 122 6.72 -14.06 3.40
C LEU A 122 5.88 -14.99 2.51
N GLY A 123 5.92 -14.83 1.18
CA GLY A 123 5.09 -15.59 0.25
C GLY A 123 3.63 -15.12 0.20
N LEU A 124 3.39 -13.82 0.40
CA LEU A 124 2.04 -13.25 0.46
C LEU A 124 1.46 -13.13 -0.95
N GLY A 125 0.64 -14.09 -1.37
CA GLY A 125 0.04 -14.10 -2.70
C GLY A 125 1.04 -14.29 -3.85
N VAL A 126 2.26 -14.69 -3.54
CA VAL A 126 3.31 -15.07 -4.49
C VAL A 126 4.13 -16.22 -3.94
N LYS A 127 4.79 -16.99 -4.82
CA LYS A 127 5.73 -18.02 -4.38
C LYS A 127 6.81 -17.37 -3.51
N LYS A 128 6.94 -17.85 -2.27
CA LYS A 128 7.94 -17.39 -1.31
C LYS A 128 9.34 -17.46 -1.93
N ASN A 129 10.06 -16.35 -1.86
CA ASN A 129 11.43 -16.21 -2.31
C ASN A 129 12.15 -15.21 -1.41
N GLN A 130 12.75 -15.72 -0.34
CA GLN A 130 13.41 -14.88 0.67
C GLN A 130 14.60 -14.12 0.10
N LYS A 131 15.41 -14.74 -0.77
CA LYS A 131 16.55 -14.06 -1.42
C LYS A 131 16.10 -12.83 -2.20
N LYS A 132 15.04 -12.96 -3.00
CA LYS A 132 14.46 -11.85 -3.74
C LYS A 132 13.80 -10.82 -2.82
N GLY A 133 13.13 -11.28 -1.76
CA GLY A 133 12.52 -10.41 -0.76
C GLY A 133 13.56 -9.52 -0.08
N VAL A 134 14.63 -10.11 0.44
CA VAL A 134 15.74 -9.41 1.09
C VAL A 134 16.41 -8.41 0.13
N ALA A 135 16.64 -8.78 -1.13
CA ALA A 135 17.22 -7.87 -2.11
C ALA A 135 16.37 -6.60 -2.30
N LEU A 136 15.04 -6.75 -2.42
CA LEU A 136 14.12 -5.63 -2.56
C LEU A 136 13.97 -4.80 -1.27
N LEU A 137 14.07 -5.45 -0.11
CA LEU A 137 14.07 -4.76 1.19
C LEU A 137 15.35 -3.94 1.39
N LYS A 138 16.52 -4.45 0.96
CA LYS A 138 17.76 -3.68 0.94
C LYS A 138 17.67 -2.47 0.02
N GLU A 139 17.12 -2.66 -1.19
CA GLU A 139 16.86 -1.55 -2.12
C GLU A 139 15.93 -0.49 -1.48
N ALA A 140 14.93 -0.90 -0.70
CA ALA A 140 14.06 0.04 0.00
C ALA A 140 14.82 0.86 1.06
N SER A 141 15.64 0.18 1.87
CA SER A 141 16.49 0.79 2.90
C SER A 141 17.47 1.81 2.30
N GLU A 142 18.15 1.46 1.21
CA GLU A 142 19.05 2.36 0.47
C GLU A 142 18.34 3.61 -0.09
N ASN A 143 17.03 3.52 -0.34
CA ASN A 143 16.19 4.63 -0.79
C ASN A 143 15.52 5.40 0.37
N GLY A 144 16.02 5.27 1.60
CA GLY A 144 15.58 6.04 2.75
C GLY A 144 14.32 5.51 3.46
N GLN A 145 13.90 4.27 3.17
CA GLN A 145 12.86 3.58 3.97
C GLN A 145 13.54 2.83 5.11
N GLU A 146 14.06 3.57 6.07
CA GLU A 146 14.83 3.04 7.20
C GLU A 146 14.02 2.06 8.05
N GLU A 147 12.69 2.14 8.04
CA GLU A 147 11.79 1.21 8.74
C GLU A 147 11.93 -0.23 8.23
N VAL A 148 12.53 -0.42 7.06
CA VAL A 148 12.84 -1.73 6.49
C VAL A 148 14.06 -2.39 7.15
N ASN A 149 14.93 -1.62 7.80
CA ASN A 149 16.10 -2.17 8.49
C ASN A 149 15.71 -3.10 9.64
N ASP A 150 14.62 -2.79 10.34
CA ASP A 150 14.05 -3.63 11.39
C ASP A 150 13.53 -4.98 10.87
N LEU A 151 13.29 -5.10 9.55
CA LEU A 151 12.89 -6.36 8.91
C LEU A 151 14.09 -7.19 8.44
N LEU A 152 15.27 -6.59 8.34
CA LEU A 152 16.51 -7.22 7.85
C LEU A 152 17.44 -7.68 8.99
N GLY A 153 17.30 -7.11 10.19
CA GLY A 153 18.00 -7.51 11.43
C GLY A 153 17.23 -8.55 12.24
#